data_AF-Q41314-F1
#
_entry.id   AF-Q41314-F1
#
_cell.length_a   1.000
_cell.length_b   1.000
_cell.length_c   1.000
_cell.angle_alpha   90.00
_cell.angle_beta   90.00
_cell.angle_gamma   90.00
#
_symmetry.space_group_name_H-M   'P 1'
#
loop_
_entity.id
_entity.type
_entity.pdbx_description
1 polymer ?
#
loop_
_entity_poly.entity_id
_entity_poly.type
_entity_poly.pdbx_seq_one_letter_code
_entity_poly.pdbx_strand_id
1 'polypeptide(L)' 'NVSTILHDCPVEKKDGYFTIKNHKILIELDKRWPQLRYDYFTGINAQPHWKYEFL' A
#
# COMPACT_ATOMS: atom_id res chain seq x y z
N ASN A 1 3.33 -24.99 17.01
CA ASN A 1 3.03 -24.00 15.95
C ASN A 1 3.61 -22.68 16.36
N VAL A 2 4.71 -22.25 15.73
CA VAL A 2 5.32 -20.93 15.95
C VAL A 2 5.27 -20.21 14.61
N SER A 3 4.26 -19.37 14.44
CA SER A 3 4.18 -18.42 13.32
C SER A 3 4.99 -17.19 13.70
N THR A 4 6.10 -16.95 13.01
CA THR A 4 6.90 -15.74 13.18
C THR A 4 6.48 -14.72 12.13
N ILE A 5 6.10 -13.52 12.56
CA ILE A 5 5.83 -12.41 11.65
C ILE A 5 7.19 -11.83 11.23
N LEU A 6 7.42 -11.75 9.92
CA LEU A 6 8.59 -11.09 9.35
C LEU A 6 8.22 -9.66 8.99
N HIS A 7 9.09 -8.72 9.35
CA HIS A 7 8.97 -7.30 9.06
C HIS A 7 10.21 -6.84 8.29
N ASP A 8 10.07 -5.80 7.46
CA ASP A 8 11.18 -5.11 6.80
C ASP A 8 12.13 -6.04 6.04
N CYS A 9 11.57 -7.01 5.32
CA CYS A 9 12.36 -7.91 4.48
C CYS A 9 13.11 -7.09 3.42
N PRO A 10 14.38 -7.41 3.10
CA PRO A 10 15.13 -6.66 2.10
C PRO A 10 14.45 -6.78 0.73
N VAL A 11 13.84 -5.69 0.27
CA VAL A 11 13.19 -5.58 -1.04
C VAL A 11 14.24 -5.19 -2.09
N GLU A 12 14.40 -6.00 -3.15
CA GLU A 12 15.22 -5.58 -4.29
C GLU A 12 14.55 -4.39 -5.00
N LYS A 13 15.33 -3.45 -5.55
CA LYS A 13 14.78 -2.25 -6.23
C LYS A 13 13.72 -2.55 -7.29
N LYS A 14 13.79 -3.72 -7.94
CA LYS A 14 12.84 -4.17 -8.97
C LYS A 14 11.47 -4.56 -8.40
N ASP A 15 11.42 -4.94 -7.13
CA ASP A 15 10.23 -5.43 -6.43
C ASP A 15 9.57 -4.34 -5.56
N GLY A 16 10.00 -3.08 -5.70
CA GLY A 16 9.48 -1.95 -4.93
C GLY A 16 8.03 -1.59 -5.27
N TYR A 17 7.42 -0.79 -4.40
CA TYR A 17 6.03 -0.36 -4.57
C TYR A 17 5.82 0.39 -5.89
N PHE A 18 4.91 -0.13 -6.71
CA PHE A 18 4.42 0.54 -7.90
C PHE A 18 3.13 1.30 -7.59
N THR A 19 3.11 2.59 -7.91
CA THR A 19 1.90 3.40 -7.77
C THR A 19 0.75 2.78 -8.58
N ILE A 20 -0.33 2.45 -7.91
CA ILE A 20 -1.51 1.83 -8.51
C ILE A 20 -2.22 2.91 -9.34
N LYS A 21 -2.20 2.77 -10.65
CA LYS A 21 -2.88 3.72 -11.57
C LYS A 21 -4.24 3.22 -12.06
N ASN A 22 -4.51 1.93 -11.91
CA ASN A 22 -5.76 1.34 -12.35
C ASN A 22 -6.90 1.78 -11.43
N HIS A 23 -7.84 2.55 -11.99
CA HIS A 23 -8.95 3.14 -11.24
C HIS A 23 -9.85 2.09 -10.56
N LYS A 24 -10.08 0.93 -11.20
CA LYS A 24 -10.88 -0.15 -10.61
C LYS A 24 -10.20 -0.72 -9.36
N ILE A 25 -8.88 -0.90 -9.42
CA ILE A 25 -8.10 -1.39 -8.28
C ILE A 25 -8.11 -0.35 -7.15
N LEU A 26 -7.93 0.93 -7.49
CA LEU A 26 -7.94 2.03 -6.51
C LEU A 26 -9.26 2.11 -5.74
N ILE A 27 -10.41 2.07 -6.42
CA ILE A 27 -11.72 2.13 -5.76
C ILE A 27 -11.92 0.95 -4.82
N GLU A 28 -11.61 -0.26 -5.28
CA GLU A 28 -11.79 -1.46 -4.45
C GLU A 28 -10.83 -1.49 -3.27
N LEU A 29 -9.58 -1.05 -3.46
CA LEU A 29 -8.59 -1.00 -2.40
C LEU A 29 -8.92 0.08 -1.37
N ASP A 30 -9.32 1.27 -1.80
CA ASP A 30 -9.74 2.36 -0.90
C ASP A 30 -10.97 1.96 -0.07
N LYS A 31 -11.92 1.23 -0.67
CA LYS A 31 -13.09 0.72 0.06
C LYS A 31 -12.74 -0.32 1.13
N ARG A 32 -11.75 -1.18 0.88
CA ARG A 32 -11.38 -2.30 1.78
C ARG A 32 -10.27 -1.93 2.76
N TRP A 33 -9.40 -1.02 2.36
CA TRP A 33 -8.23 -0.57 3.11
C TRP A 33 -8.06 0.94 2.97
N PRO A 34 -9.01 1.72 3.52
CA PRO A 34 -9.00 3.17 3.41
C PRO A 34 -7.81 3.78 4.14
N GLN A 35 -7.24 4.83 3.58
CA GLN A 35 -6.09 5.53 4.14
C GLN A 35 -6.53 6.64 5.10
N LEU A 36 -7.17 6.28 6.22
CA LEU A 36 -7.90 7.18 7.14
C LEU A 36 -7.08 8.36 7.70
N ARG A 37 -5.74 8.32 7.63
CA ARG A 37 -4.85 9.41 8.08
C ARG A 37 -4.68 10.52 7.03
N TYR A 38 -5.12 10.30 5.81
CA TYR A 38 -4.94 11.21 4.68
C TYR A 38 -6.30 11.54 4.07
N ASP A 39 -6.43 12.72 3.47
CA ASP A 39 -7.60 13.02 2.66
C ASP A 39 -7.68 12.08 1.44
N TYR A 40 -8.88 11.93 0.89
CA TYR A 40 -9.13 11.03 -0.23
C TYR A 40 -8.18 11.26 -1.42
N PHE A 41 -7.94 12.52 -1.79
CA PHE A 41 -7.08 12.82 -2.95
C PHE A 41 -5.62 12.49 -2.66
N THR A 42 -5.11 12.79 -1.47
CA THR A 42 -3.76 12.40 -1.06
C THR A 42 -3.63 10.88 -0.99
N GLY A 43 -4.61 10.19 -0.43
CA GLY A 43 -4.66 8.73 -0.36
C GLY A 43 -4.60 8.09 -1.76
N ILE A 44 -5.46 8.53 -2.67
CA ILE A 44 -5.54 7.95 -4.02
C ILE A 44 -4.32 8.31 -4.89
N ASN A 45 -3.84 9.55 -4.82
CA ASN A 45 -2.79 10.02 -5.72
C ASN A 45 -1.38 9.67 -5.22
N ALA A 46 -1.10 9.86 -3.93
CA ALA A 46 0.23 9.64 -3.36
C ALA A 46 0.38 8.25 -2.74
N GLN A 47 -0.72 7.60 -2.36
CA GLN A 47 -0.76 6.24 -1.80
C GLN A 47 0.21 6.02 -0.62
N PRO A 48 0.36 7.01 0.30
CA PRO A 48 1.42 6.99 1.30
C PRO A 48 1.31 5.82 2.27
N HIS A 49 0.09 5.43 2.68
CA HIS A 49 -0.09 4.32 3.60
C HIS A 49 0.23 2.98 2.93
N TRP A 50 -0.33 2.73 1.74
CA TRP A 50 -0.09 1.48 1.03
C TRP A 50 1.37 1.31 0.62
N LYS A 51 2.05 2.41 0.28
CA LYS A 51 3.49 2.40 0.01
C LYS A 51 4.30 2.05 1.27
N TYR A 52 3.92 2.57 2.43
CA TYR A 52 4.60 2.29 3.69
C TYR A 52 4.42 0.84 4.12
N GLU A 53 3.21 0.29 4.03
CA GLU A 53 2.93 -1.10 4.42
C GLU A 53 3.53 -2.15 3.47
N PHE A 54 3.87 -1.75 2.24
CA PHE A 54 4.50 -2.64 1.26
C PHE A 54 6.02 -2.71 1.42
N LEU A 55 6.66 -1.62 1.85
CA LEU A 55 8.12 -1.52 2.01
C LEU A 55 8.56 -2.06 3.37
#